data_AF-A0A354R8U6-F1
#
_entry.id   AF-A0A354R8U6-F1
#
_cell.length_a   1.000
_cell.length_b   1.000
_cell.length_c   1.000
_cell.angle_alpha   90.00
_cell.angle_beta   90.00
_cell.angle_gamma   90.00
#
_symmetry.space_group_name_H-M   'P 1'
#
loop_
_entity.id
_entity.type
_entity.pdbx_description
1 polymer ?
#
loop_
_entity_poly.entity_id
_entity_poly.type
_entity_poly.pdbx_seq_one_letter_code
_entity_poly.pdbx_strand_id
1 'polypeptide(L)'
;SDAYVLPKGTAFLTDLGMTGPYLSSIGRDLKPVTRRFITGMPGRFDVAEGPCTLEGAVITFDGATKKALSIETVRVREPLNAESPR
;
A
#
# COMPACT_ATOMS: atom_id res chain seq x y z
N SER A 1 -12.26 3.75 1.78
CA SER A 1 -11.98 2.36 1.40
C SER A 1 -13.22 1.85 0.68
N ASP A 2 -13.05 1.21 -0.48
CA ASP A 2 -14.11 0.52 -1.23
C ASP A 2 -14.19 -0.96 -0.86
N ALA A 3 -13.78 -1.31 0.37
CA ALA A 3 -13.94 -2.65 0.92
C ALA A 3 -15.43 -2.98 1.16
N TYR A 4 -15.92 -4.06 0.55
CA TYR A 4 -17.24 -4.62 0.85
C TYR A 4 -17.34 -6.09 0.43
N VAL A 5 -18.36 -6.79 0.93
CA VAL A 5 -18.69 -8.16 0.51
C VAL A 5 -19.70 -8.10 -0.63
N LEU A 6 -19.36 -8.71 -1.76
CA LEU A 6 -20.21 -8.81 -2.94
C LEU A 6 -21.45 -9.68 -2.68
N PRO A 7 -22.55 -9.54 -3.46
CA PRO A 7 -23.79 -10.29 -3.23
C PRO A 7 -23.66 -11.82 -3.18
N LYS A 8 -22.63 -12.37 -3.85
CA LYS A 8 -22.34 -13.81 -3.86
C LYS A 8 -21.37 -14.27 -2.76
N GLY A 9 -20.98 -13.39 -1.84
CA GLY A 9 -20.15 -13.71 -0.68
C GLY A 9 -18.65 -13.57 -0.92
N THR A 10 -18.21 -12.86 -1.95
CA THR A 10 -16.78 -12.60 -2.22
C THR A 10 -16.39 -11.26 -1.59
N ALA A 11 -15.34 -11.23 -0.76
CA ALA A 11 -14.77 -9.98 -0.29
C ALA A 11 -14.07 -9.25 -1.44
N PHE A 12 -14.28 -7.94 -1.54
CA PHE A 12 -13.74 -7.10 -2.60
C PHE A 12 -13.06 -5.86 -2.02
N LEU A 13 -11.95 -5.46 -2.63
CA LEU A 13 -11.25 -4.21 -2.44
C LEU A 13 -10.43 -3.94 -3.72
N THR A 14 -10.50 -2.74 -4.30
CA THR A 14 -9.79 -2.44 -5.55
C THR A 14 -8.27 -2.58 -5.41
N ASP A 15 -7.70 -2.06 -4.32
CA ASP A 15 -6.27 -2.12 -4.04
C ASP A 15 -6.04 -2.20 -2.52
N LEU A 16 -5.15 -3.09 -2.08
CA LEU A 16 -4.78 -3.23 -0.66
C LEU A 16 -3.92 -2.06 -0.18
N GLY A 17 -3.17 -1.47 -1.09
CA GLY A 17 -2.12 -0.52 -0.82
C GLY A 17 -0.72 -1.14 -0.79
N MET A 18 0.26 -0.38 -0.31
CA MET A 18 1.66 -0.76 -0.27
C MET A 18 2.12 -1.01 1.16
N THR A 19 2.95 -2.05 1.36
CA THR A 19 3.77 -2.17 2.57
C THR A 19 5.21 -1.76 2.27
N GLY A 20 5.65 -0.62 2.80
CA GLY A 20 6.96 -0.04 2.53
C GLY A 20 7.04 1.48 2.77
N PRO A 21 8.13 2.13 2.33
CA PRO A 21 8.38 3.55 2.58
C PRO A 21 7.32 4.43 1.93
N TYR A 22 6.56 5.19 2.71
CA TYR A 22 5.43 5.97 2.16
C TYR A 22 5.81 7.35 1.64
N LEU A 23 6.99 7.87 2.01
CA LEU A 23 7.55 9.11 1.44
C LEU A 23 8.34 8.79 0.17
N SER A 24 7.66 8.22 -0.82
CA SER A 24 8.28 7.66 -2.01
C SER A 24 7.37 7.75 -3.23
N SER A 25 7.90 7.43 -4.41
CA SER A 25 7.10 7.16 -5.60
C SER A 25 6.98 5.64 -5.79
N ILE A 26 5.87 5.06 -5.37
CA ILE A 26 5.60 3.61 -5.44
C ILE A 26 6.78 2.79 -4.88
N GLY A 27 7.29 3.20 -3.70
CA GLY A 27 8.40 2.53 -3.00
C GLY A 27 9.80 2.91 -3.51
N ARG A 28 9.91 3.83 -4.48
CA ARG A 28 11.20 4.28 -5.04
C ARG A 28 11.56 5.69 -4.62
N ASP A 29 12.85 5.98 -4.56
CA ASP A 29 13.35 7.34 -4.33
C ASP A 29 12.74 8.30 -5.36
N LEU A 30 12.22 9.43 -4.87
CA LEU A 30 11.60 10.48 -5.66
C LEU A 30 12.56 11.06 -6.69
N LYS A 31 13.84 11.29 -6.33
CA LYS A 31 14.81 12.00 -7.20
C LYS A 31 15.01 11.33 -8.56
N PRO A 32 15.40 10.05 -8.64
CA PRO A 32 15.61 9.40 -9.94
C PRO A 32 14.31 9.23 -10.73
N VAL A 33 13.17 9.00 -10.05
CA VAL A 33 11.85 8.89 -10.70
C VAL A 33 11.45 10.20 -11.35
N THR A 34 11.49 11.31 -10.60
CA THR A 34 11.18 12.65 -11.10
C THR A 34 12.11 13.05 -12.24
N ARG A 35 13.42 12.80 -12.12
CA ARG A 35 14.38 13.08 -13.20
C ARG A 35 14.02 12.33 -14.48
N ARG A 36 13.65 11.05 -14.42
CA ARG A 36 13.23 10.27 -15.59
C ARG A 36 11.98 10.85 -16.24
N PHE A 37 10.97 11.21 -15.46
CA PHE A 37 9.72 11.78 -16.01
C PHE A 37 9.93 13.14 -16.67
N ILE A 38 10.79 13.99 -16.11
CA ILE A 38 11.08 15.31 -16.68
C ILE A 38 11.96 15.21 -17.92
N THR A 39 13.02 14.39 -17.87
CA THR A 39 14.07 14.39 -18.90
C THR A 39 13.92 13.29 -19.94
N GLY A 40 13.10 12.27 -19.69
CA GLY A 40 13.02 11.05 -20.50
C GLY A 40 14.25 10.13 -20.40
N MET A 41 15.32 10.55 -19.73
CA MET A 41 16.56 9.80 -19.64
C MET A 41 16.43 8.62 -18.65
N PRO A 42 17.01 7.44 -18.96
CA PRO A 42 17.00 6.32 -18.05
C PRO A 42 17.78 6.63 -16.77
N GLY A 43 17.35 6.02 -15.66
CA GLY A 43 17.99 6.13 -14.35
C GLY A 43 17.63 4.92 -13.51
N ARG A 44 18.49 4.59 -12.55
CA ARG A 44 18.24 3.52 -11.58
C ARG A 44 17.21 3.99 -10.57
N PHE A 45 16.21 3.14 -10.29
CA PHE A 45 15.16 3.41 -9.30
C PHE A 45 15.47 2.65 -8.02
N ASP A 46 16.26 3.28 -7.16
CA ASP A 46 16.58 2.71 -5.85
C ASP A 46 15.34 2.73 -4.93
N VAL A 47 15.33 1.82 -3.96
CA VAL A 47 14.25 1.74 -2.97
C VAL A 47 14.35 2.98 -2.08
N ALA A 48 13.21 3.61 -1.79
CA ALA A 48 13.20 4.74 -0.88
C ALA A 48 13.57 4.31 0.55
N GLU A 49 14.20 5.21 1.30
CA GLU A 49 14.47 5.01 2.73
C GLU A 49 13.43 5.76 3.58
N GLY A 50 13.46 5.55 4.89
CA GLY A 50 12.62 6.26 5.84
C GLY A 50 11.36 5.49 6.27
N PRO A 51 10.36 6.21 6.83
CA PRO A 51 9.25 5.58 7.55
C PRO A 51 8.34 4.79 6.62
N CYS A 52 7.98 3.60 7.09
CA CYS A 52 7.16 2.65 6.37
C CYS A 52 5.69 2.70 6.80
N THR A 53 4.83 2.24 5.89
CA THR A 53 3.44 1.90 6.18
C THR A 53 3.25 0.42 5.90
N LEU A 54 2.36 -0.22 6.65
CA LEU A 54 1.80 -1.52 6.36
C LEU A 54 0.34 -1.29 5.98
N GLU A 55 -0.06 -1.86 4.85
CA GLU A 55 -1.44 -1.79 4.36
C GLU A 55 -1.92 -3.19 4.01
N GLY A 56 -3.18 -3.48 4.33
CA GLY A 56 -3.79 -4.78 4.10
C GLY A 56 -5.27 -4.81 4.45
N ALA A 57 -5.84 -6.01 4.55
CA ALA A 57 -7.22 -6.19 4.97
C ALA A 57 -7.37 -7.46 5.82
N VAL A 58 -8.27 -7.40 6.80
CA VAL A 58 -8.72 -8.54 7.61
C VAL A 58 -10.07 -8.97 7.06
N ILE A 59 -10.18 -10.24 6.66
CA ILE A 59 -11.40 -10.81 6.09
C ILE A 59 -11.86 -11.95 6.99
N THR A 60 -13.11 -11.89 7.42
CA THR A 60 -13.74 -12.98 8.18
C THR A 60 -14.52 -13.87 7.22
N PHE A 61 -14.35 -15.19 7.32
CA PHE A 61 -15.06 -16.16 6.48
C PHE A 61 -15.94 -17.08 7.32
N ASP A 62 -17.07 -17.47 6.74
CA ASP A 62 -17.87 -18.60 7.21
C ASP A 62 -17.16 -19.90 6.84
N GLY A 63 -16.85 -20.73 7.86
CA GLY A 63 -16.11 -21.97 7.68
C GLY A 63 -16.85 -23.05 6.88
N ALA A 64 -18.19 -23.04 6.88
CA ALA A 64 -19.03 -24.01 6.18
C ALA A 64 -19.33 -23.54 4.76
N THR A 65 -19.81 -22.31 4.60
CA THR A 65 -20.24 -21.79 3.28
C THR A 65 -19.08 -21.24 2.45
N LYS A 66 -17.91 -21.02 3.06
CA LYS A 66 -16.71 -20.39 2.47
C LYS A 66 -16.94 -18.96 1.96
N LYS A 67 -18.05 -18.34 2.35
CA LYS A 67 -18.35 -16.95 2.02
C LYS A 67 -17.66 -16.00 2.98
N ALA A 68 -17.22 -14.85 2.48
CA ALA A 68 -16.79 -13.75 3.32
C ALA A 68 -17.99 -13.17 4.08
N LEU A 69 -17.81 -12.94 5.37
CA LEU A 69 -18.77 -12.32 6.28
C LEU A 69 -18.49 -10.81 6.43
N SER A 70 -17.21 -10.43 6.45
CA SER A 70 -16.77 -9.04 6.56
C SER A 70 -15.38 -8.85 5.94
N ILE A 71 -15.08 -7.61 5.59
CA ILE A 71 -13.75 -7.16 5.19
C ILE A 71 -13.49 -5.80 5.86
N GLU A 72 -12.33 -5.67 6.50
CA GLU A 72 -11.88 -4.45 7.17
C GLU A 72 -10.47 -4.10 6.72
N THR A 73 -10.23 -2.88 6.26
CA THR A 73 -8.89 -2.45 5.85
C THR A 73 -8.01 -2.12 7.05
N VAL A 74 -6.75 -2.55 7.00
CA VAL A 74 -5.72 -2.29 8.00
C VAL A 74 -4.69 -1.35 7.42
N ARG A 75 -4.37 -0.29 8.17
CA ARG A 75 -3.26 0.61 7.89
C ARG A 75 -2.51 0.90 9.18
N VAL A 76 -1.23 0.56 9.22
CA VAL A 76 -0.33 0.86 10.34
C VAL A 76 0.83 1.64 9.78
N ARG A 77 1.08 2.84 10.30
CA ARG A 77 2.07 3.76 9.75
C ARG A 77 3.10 4.11 10.81
N GLU A 78 4.38 4.03 10.46
CA GLU A 78 5.45 4.53 11.29
C GLU A 78 5.35 6.06 11.40
N PRO A 79 5.48 6.62 12.61
CA PRO A 79 5.42 8.06 12.81
C PRO A 79 6.60 8.75 12.13
N LEU A 80 6.39 9.99 11.68
CA LEU A 80 7.48 10.85 11.26
C LEU A 80 8.26 11.26 12.51
N ASN A 81 9.55 10.93 12.55
CA ASN A 81 10.47 11.42 13.57
C ASN A 81 11.47 12.41 12.95
N ALA A 82 12.09 13.25 13.78
CA ALA A 82 12.99 14.31 13.33
C ALA A 82 14.24 13.80 12.56
N GLU A 83 14.56 12.51 12.73
CA GLU A 83 15.66 11.81 12.07
C GLU A 83 15.24 11.05 10.80
N SER A 84 13.95 11.04 10.44
CA SER A 84 13.48 10.47 9.18
C SER A 84 14.11 11.24 8.01
N PRO A 85 14.78 10.57 7.05
CA PRO A 85 15.32 11.23 5.87
C PRO A 85 14.17 11.94 5.11
N ARG A 86 14.41 13.21 4.73
CA ARG A 86 13.48 14.05 3.98
C ARG A 86 13.51 13.75 2.49
#